data_AF-A0A2D8XIZ2-F1
#
_entry.id   AF-A0A2D8XIZ2-F1
#
_cell.length_a   1.000
_cell.length_b   1.000
_cell.length_c   1.000
_cell.angle_alpha   90.00
_cell.angle_beta   90.00
_cell.angle_gamma   90.00
#
_symmetry.space_group_name_H-M   'P 1'
#
loop_
_entity.id
_entity.type
_entity.pdbx_description
1 polymer ?
#
loop_
_entity_poly.entity_id
_entity_poly.type
_entity_poly.pdbx_seq_one_letter_code
_entity_poly.pdbx_strand_id
1 'polypeptide(L)' 'MTDKAIQKDGTTKRYLPKKAWAKLSKEEREDTDRKKREGSRKGKQFVANTDKAKKAGKAARMYKQKSSK' A
#
# COMPACT_ATOMS: atom_id res chain seq x y z
N MET A 1 12.86 -1.42 3.06
CA MET A 1 12.58 -0.53 1.93
C MET A 1 11.19 0.03 2.17
N THR A 2 11.13 1.23 2.73
CA THR A 2 9.89 1.97 2.97
C THR A 2 9.81 2.92 1.79
N ASP A 3 9.20 2.48 0.67
CA ASP A 3 9.06 3.34 -0.50
C ASP A 3 8.39 4.66 -0.08
N LYS A 4 9.02 5.80 -0.38
CA LYS A 4 8.46 7.12 -0.04
C LYS A 4 7.08 7.25 -0.67
N ALA A 5 6.08 7.68 0.11
CA ALA A 5 4.71 7.83 -0.37
C ALA A 5 4.58 8.85 -1.50
N ILE A 6 5.47 9.84 -1.55
CA ILE A 6 5.64 10.77 -2.66
C ILE A 6 6.96 10.43 -3.36
N GLN A 7 6.89 10.18 -4.65
CA GLN A 7 8.02 9.87 -5.52
C GLN A 7 8.63 11.16 -6.08
N LYS A 8 9.86 11.08 -6.60
CA LYS A 8 10.58 12.22 -7.19
C LYS A 8 9.89 12.80 -8.42
N ASP A 9 9.10 12.00 -9.12
CA ASP A 9 8.31 12.37 -10.29
C ASP A 9 6.94 13.01 -9.93
N GLY A 10 6.71 13.29 -8.64
CA GLY A 10 5.44 13.83 -8.14
C GLY A 10 4.33 12.78 -8.03
N THR A 11 4.57 11.52 -8.39
CA THR A 11 3.57 10.47 -8.23
C THR A 11 3.47 10.01 -6.78
N THR A 12 2.25 9.67 -6.35
CA THR A 12 2.05 9.09 -5.02
C THR A 12 2.01 7.57 -5.08
N LYS A 13 2.86 6.90 -4.29
CA LYS A 13 2.76 5.47 -4.01
C LYS A 13 2.05 5.22 -2.69
N ARG A 14 1.40 4.07 -2.58
CA ARG A 14 0.71 3.72 -1.34
C ARG A 14 1.69 3.20 -0.30
N TYR A 15 1.56 3.64 0.95
CA TYR A 15 2.33 3.05 2.03
C TYR A 15 1.68 1.77 2.57
N LEU A 16 2.36 0.63 2.40
CA LEU A 16 2.04 -0.66 3.02
C LEU A 16 3.25 -1.21 3.78
N PRO A 17 3.04 -1.99 4.86
CA PRO A 17 4.13 -2.68 5.53
C PRO A 17 4.89 -3.62 4.58
N LYS A 18 6.22 -3.77 4.75
CA LYS A 18 7.06 -4.66 3.92
C LYS A 18 6.49 -6.08 3.78
N LYS A 19 5.92 -6.64 4.87
CA LYS A 19 5.28 -7.96 4.87
C LYS A 19 3.98 -8.00 4.07
N ALA A 20 3.24 -6.90 4.00
CA ALA A 20 2.07 -6.81 3.15
C ALA A 20 2.50 -6.78 1.67
N TRP A 21 3.52 -6.00 1.33
CA TRP A 21 4.10 -6.01 -0.01
C TRP A 21 4.58 -7.40 -0.43
N ALA A 22 5.29 -8.11 0.46
CA ALA A 22 5.76 -9.48 0.18
C ALA A 22 4.64 -10.48 -0.13
N LYS A 23 3.40 -10.22 0.33
CA LYS A 23 2.23 -11.06 0.06
C LYS A 23 1.46 -10.68 -1.20
N LEU A 24 1.84 -9.60 -1.87
CA LEU A 24 1.21 -9.13 -3.11
C LEU A 24 2.09 -9.49 -4.31
N SER A 25 1.47 -10.01 -5.37
CA SER A 25 2.11 -10.21 -6.67
C SER A 25 2.46 -8.86 -7.31
N LYS A 26 3.39 -8.83 -8.27
CA LYS A 26 3.80 -7.58 -8.94
C LYS A 26 2.61 -6.80 -9.50
N GLU A 27 1.68 -7.51 -10.16
CA GLU A 27 0.47 -6.94 -10.73
C GLU A 27 -0.46 -6.34 -9.66
N GLU A 28 -0.62 -7.04 -8.52
CA GLU A 28 -1.43 -6.54 -7.40
C GLU A 28 -0.82 -5.29 -6.76
N ARG A 29 0.51 -5.19 -6.76
CA ARG A 29 1.20 -3.98 -6.30
C ARG A 29 0.95 -2.81 -7.25
N GLU A 30 1.07 -3.05 -8.54
CA GLU A 30 0.84 -2.04 -9.56
C GLU A 30 -0.61 -1.55 -9.57
N ASP A 31 -1.59 -2.44 -9.43
CA ASP A 31 -3.00 -2.08 -9.31
C ASP A 31 -3.27 -1.21 -8.07
N THR A 32 -2.65 -1.59 -6.95
CA THR A 32 -2.74 -0.87 -5.69
C THR A 32 -2.19 0.56 -5.81
N ASP A 33 -1.07 0.74 -6.50
CA ASP A 33 -0.47 2.05 -6.76
C ASP A 33 -1.19 2.83 -7.86
N ARG A 34 -1.72 2.17 -8.89
CA ARG A 34 -2.54 2.81 -9.94
C ARG A 34 -3.78 3.44 -9.31
N LYS A 35 -4.51 2.69 -8.49
CA LYS A 35 -5.70 3.19 -7.79
C LYS A 35 -5.37 4.41 -6.92
N LYS A 36 -4.22 4.42 -6.24
CA LYS A 36 -3.77 5.58 -5.46
C LYS A 36 -3.44 6.77 -6.37
N ARG A 37 -2.69 6.58 -7.46
CA ARG A 37 -2.37 7.64 -8.43
C ARG A 37 -3.63 8.25 -9.04
N GLU A 38 -4.59 7.44 -9.46
CA GLU A 38 -5.86 7.91 -10.02
C GLU A 38 -6.67 8.72 -9.01
N GLY A 39 -6.76 8.25 -7.76
CA GLY A 39 -7.47 9.00 -6.73
C GLY A 39 -6.77 10.31 -6.37
N SER A 40 -5.44 10.34 -6.30
CA SER A 40 -4.67 11.56 -6.09
C SER A 40 -4.86 12.56 -7.24
N ARG A 41 -4.87 12.11 -8.50
CA ARG A 41 -5.16 12.95 -9.68
C ARG A 41 -6.56 13.55 -9.64
N LYS A 42 -7.52 12.85 -9.03
CA LYS A 42 -8.90 13.32 -8.83
C LYS A 42 -9.07 14.21 -7.59
N GLY A 43 -7.98 14.64 -6.93
CA GLY A 43 -8.02 15.46 -5.72
C GLY A 43 -8.53 14.73 -4.47
N LYS A 44 -8.63 13.40 -4.50
CA LYS A 44 -9.09 12.63 -3.33
C LYS A 44 -7.97 12.52 -2.29
N GLN A 45 -8.16 13.19 -1.16
CA GLN A 45 -7.26 13.08 0.00
C GLN A 45 -7.12 11.61 0.46
N PHE A 46 -8.24 10.89 0.53
CA PHE A 46 -8.28 9.48 0.94
C PHE A 46 -8.72 8.56 -0.18
N VAL A 47 -7.92 7.51 -0.43
CA VAL A 47 -8.21 6.49 -1.44
C VAL A 47 -8.11 5.12 -0.78
N ALA A 48 -9.21 4.37 -0.79
CA ALA A 48 -9.27 3.05 -0.18
C ALA A 48 -8.33 2.04 -0.85
N ASN A 49 -7.82 1.09 -0.05
CA ASN A 49 -7.01 -0.01 -0.55
C ASN A 49 -7.82 -0.95 -1.44
N THR A 50 -7.14 -1.64 -2.35
CA THR A 50 -7.68 -2.85 -2.97
C THR A 50 -7.91 -3.91 -1.88
N ASP A 51 -8.85 -4.82 -2.09
CA ASP A 51 -9.22 -5.79 -1.05
C ASP A 51 -8.04 -6.67 -0.65
N LYS A 52 -7.22 -7.05 -1.62
CA LYS A 52 -5.98 -7.81 -1.38
C LYS A 52 -4.97 -7.00 -0.55
N ALA A 53 -4.72 -5.75 -0.90
CA ALA A 53 -3.84 -4.88 -0.12
C ALA A 53 -4.37 -4.61 1.29
N LYS A 54 -5.70 -4.51 1.46
CA LYS A 54 -6.36 -4.36 2.76
C LYS A 54 -6.15 -5.60 3.62
N LYS A 55 -6.38 -6.80 3.07
CA LYS A 55 -6.14 -8.09 3.74
C LYS A 55 -4.67 -8.28 4.10
N ALA A 56 -3.76 -8.06 3.15
CA ALA A 56 -2.32 -8.16 3.36
C ALA A 56 -1.82 -7.17 4.43
N GLY A 57 -2.31 -5.93 4.38
CA GLY A 57 -2.02 -4.90 5.37
C GLY A 57 -2.48 -5.28 6.78
N LYS A 58 -3.71 -5.78 6.92
CA LYS A 58 -4.25 -6.26 8.21
C LYS A 58 -3.38 -7.40 8.76
N ALA A 59 -3.11 -8.42 7.95
CA ALA A 59 -2.28 -9.56 8.35
C ALA A 59 -0.87 -9.15 8.78
N ALA A 60 -0.24 -8.23 8.04
CA ALA A 60 1.11 -7.74 8.37
C ALA A 60 1.15 -6.97 9.70
N ARG A 61 0.11 -6.20 10.03
CA ARG A 61 0.01 -5.45 11.29
C ARG A 61 -0.26 -6.38 12.48
N MET A 62 -1.18 -7.35 12.34
CA MET A 62 -1.47 -8.32 13.40
C MET A 62 -0.26 -9.19 13.73
N TYR A 63 0.52 -9.58 12.71
CA TYR A 63 1.78 -10.29 12.95
C TYR A 63 2.73 -9.50 13.85
N LYS A 64 2.90 -8.19 13.59
CA LYS A 64 3.80 -7.34 14.39
C LYS A 64 3.34 -7.27 15.86
N GLN A 65 2.04 -7.23 16.09
CA GLN A 65 1.48 -7.21 17.45
C GLN A 65 1.75 -8.53 18.20
N LYS A 66 1.76 -9.68 17.49
CA LYS A 66 2.05 -10.99 18.08
C LYS A 66 3.54 -11.21 18.38
N SER A 67 4.45 -10.60 17.61
CA SER A 67 5.90 -10.71 17.86
C SER A 67 6.46 -9.66 18.84
N SER A 68 5.62 -8.71 19.28
CA SER A 68 5.98 -7.68 20.26
C SER A 68 5.39 -7.98 21.64
N LYS A 69 4.86 -9.19 21.82
CA LYS A 69 4.27 -9.73 23.04
C LYS A 69 5.01 -11.00 23.39
#